data_AF-A0A818CT64-F1
#
_entry.id   AF-A0A818CT64-F1
#
_cell.length_a   1.000
_cell.length_b   1.000
_cell.length_c   1.000
_cell.angle_alpha   90.00
_cell.angle_beta   90.00
_cell.angle_gamma   90.00
#
_symmetry.space_group_name_H-M   'P 1'
#
loop_
_entity.id
_entity.type
_entity.pdbx_description
1 polymer ?
#
loop_
_entity_poly.entity_id
_entity_poly.type
_entity_poly.pdbx_seq_one_letter_code
_entity_poly.pdbx_strand_id
1 'polypeptide(L)'
;IEGTLLNQFIEKPIQLTGLIINTDKDLSSIFPNVDVYCVNQKFEDGPSLERIRPCSMSIAWWLYLPLSSAIVTVDGYSLGLTKKNRHKQEYASPLAKSSLFKLYLKIMKNLSLVEYV
;
A
#
# COMPACT_ATOMS: atom_id res chain seq x y z
N ILE A 1 -6.75 -5.53 -8.36
CA ILE A 1 -5.85 -4.99 -7.27
C ILE A 1 -6.49 -5.06 -5.88
N GLU A 2 -7.82 -5.06 -5.80
CA GLU A 2 -8.70 -5.03 -4.63
C GLU A 2 -8.58 -6.24 -3.67
N GLY A 3 -8.07 -7.38 -4.14
CA GLY A 3 -7.95 -8.60 -3.34
C GLY A 3 -9.30 -9.28 -3.06
N THR A 4 -9.25 -10.50 -2.51
CA THR A 4 -10.41 -11.40 -2.44
C THR A 4 -11.56 -10.89 -1.57
N LEU A 5 -11.27 -10.19 -0.46
CA LEU A 5 -12.32 -9.70 0.45
C LEU A 5 -13.14 -8.58 -0.17
N LEU A 6 -12.52 -7.68 -0.94
CA LEU A 6 -13.24 -6.56 -1.56
C LEU A 6 -13.94 -6.97 -2.86
N ASN A 7 -13.43 -8.01 -3.54
CA ASN A 7 -14.06 -8.56 -4.75
C ASN A 7 -15.50 -9.07 -4.52
N GLN A 8 -15.93 -9.25 -3.26
CA GLN A 8 -17.31 -9.61 -2.93
C GLN A 8 -18.31 -8.45 -3.12
N PHE A 9 -17.84 -7.20 -3.13
CA PHE A 9 -18.69 -6.00 -3.25
C PHE A 9 -18.56 -5.28 -4.59
N ILE A 10 -17.50 -5.59 -5.35
CA ILE A 10 -17.16 -4.86 -6.56
C ILE A 10 -17.57 -5.73 -7.75
N GLU A 11 -18.61 -5.32 -8.47
CA GLU A 11 -19.14 -6.08 -9.61
C GLU A 11 -18.11 -6.30 -10.72
N LYS A 12 -17.20 -5.34 -10.91
CA LYS A 12 -16.14 -5.40 -11.92
C LYS A 12 -14.77 -5.31 -11.25
N PRO A 13 -13.89 -6.31 -11.42
CA PRO A 13 -12.56 -6.29 -10.83
C PRO A 13 -11.81 -5.00 -11.15
N ILE A 14 -11.11 -4.44 -10.14
CA ILE A 14 -10.32 -3.22 -10.34
C ILE A 14 -8.99 -3.63 -10.95
N GLN A 15 -8.76 -3.20 -12.18
CA GLN A 15 -7.53 -3.48 -12.93
C GLN A 15 -6.63 -2.26 -12.97
N LEU A 16 -5.32 -2.52 -13.00
CA LEU A 16 -4.32 -1.50 -13.26
C LEU A 16 -4.27 -1.27 -14.78
N THR A 17 -4.50 -0.04 -15.24
CA THR A 17 -4.52 0.27 -16.68
C THR A 17 -3.15 0.70 -17.21
N GLY A 18 -2.31 1.30 -16.37
CA GLY A 18 -0.97 1.74 -16.76
C GLY A 18 0.03 1.72 -15.61
N LEU A 19 1.30 1.57 -15.96
CA LEU A 19 2.46 1.62 -15.08
C LEU A 19 3.42 2.69 -15.60
N ILE A 20 3.81 3.61 -14.73
CA ILE A 20 4.88 4.58 -15.01
C ILE A 20 6.08 4.17 -14.17
N ILE A 21 7.19 3.81 -14.81
CA ILE A 21 8.37 3.26 -14.13
C ILE A 21 9.58 4.11 -14.49
N ASN A 22 10.29 4.61 -13.47
CA ASN A 22 11.56 5.30 -13.71
C ASN A 22 12.68 4.27 -13.93
N THR A 23 12.99 3.96 -15.18
CA THR A 23 14.00 2.97 -15.57
C THR A 23 14.43 3.20 -17.02
N ASP A 24 15.66 2.79 -17.33
CA ASP A 24 16.22 2.75 -18.68
C ASP A 24 15.89 1.47 -19.46
N LYS A 25 15.19 0.51 -18.84
CA LYS A 25 14.83 -0.78 -19.43
C LYS A 25 13.36 -0.82 -19.83
N ASP A 26 13.07 -1.41 -21.00
CA ASP A 26 11.71 -1.76 -21.35
C ASP A 26 11.22 -2.95 -20.51
N LEU A 27 10.13 -2.75 -19.76
CA LEU A 27 9.52 -3.75 -18.88
C LEU A 27 8.14 -4.22 -19.40
N SER A 28 7.73 -3.81 -20.60
CA SER A 28 6.41 -4.14 -21.17
C SER A 28 6.17 -5.64 -21.28
N SER A 29 7.23 -6.42 -21.55
CA SER A 29 7.16 -7.89 -21.64
C SER A 29 6.82 -8.58 -20.31
N ILE A 30 7.09 -7.93 -19.16
CA ILE A 30 6.80 -8.47 -17.82
C ILE A 30 5.33 -8.21 -17.43
N PHE A 31 4.74 -7.15 -17.97
CA PHE A 31 3.37 -6.72 -17.67
C PHE A 31 2.53 -6.67 -18.95
N PRO A 32 2.26 -7.81 -19.61
CA PRO A 32 1.65 -7.83 -20.95
C PRO A 32 0.22 -7.30 -21.01
N ASN A 33 -0.45 -7.17 -19.86
CA ASN A 33 -1.85 -6.73 -19.75
C ASN A 33 -2.00 -5.29 -19.24
N VAL A 34 -0.90 -4.54 -19.13
CA VAL A 34 -0.88 -3.18 -18.58
C VAL A 34 -0.01 -2.32 -19.46
N ASP A 35 -0.44 -1.10 -19.79
CA ASP A 35 0.38 -0.18 -20.56
C ASP A 35 1.58 0.27 -19.73
N VAL A 36 2.81 -0.04 -20.18
CA VAL A 36 4.03 0.33 -19.46
C VAL A 36 4.70 1.53 -20.12
N TYR A 37 4.86 2.61 -19.34
CA TYR A 37 5.56 3.82 -19.72
C TYR A 37 6.86 3.91 -18.91
N CYS A 38 7.98 3.54 -19.53
CA CYS A 38 9.30 3.70 -18.93
C CYS A 38 9.80 5.13 -19.17
N VAL A 39 9.99 5.88 -18.08
CA VAL A 39 10.58 7.22 -18.11
C VAL A 39 12.02 7.09 -17.63
N ASN A 40 12.98 7.65 -18.34
CA ASN A 40 14.38 7.69 -17.89
C ASN A 40 14.69 9.09 -17.36
N GLN A 41 14.14 9.41 -16.19
CA GLN A 41 14.38 10.70 -15.55
C GLN A 41 15.50 10.54 -14.54
N LYS A 42 16.66 11.13 -14.84
CA LYS A 42 17.73 11.30 -13.86
C LYS A 42 17.20 12.23 -12.77
N PHE A 43 17.19 11.77 -11.52
CA PHE A 43 16.92 12.64 -10.39
C PHE A 43 18.08 13.65 -10.31
N GLU A 44 17.82 14.93 -10.64
CA GLU A 44 18.84 15.98 -10.69
C GLU A 44 19.56 16.18 -9.35
N ASP A 45 18.90 15.87 -8.24
CA ASP A 45 19.42 15.95 -6.86
C ASP A 45 19.57 14.58 -6.17
N GLY A 46 19.61 13.49 -6.96
CA GLY A 46 19.82 12.15 -6.42
C GLY A 46 21.21 12.05 -5.76
N PRO A 47 21.36 11.38 -4.60
CA PRO A 47 22.68 11.12 -4.03
C PRO A 47 23.56 10.49 -5.11
N SER A 48 24.83 10.88 -5.15
CA SER A 48 25.85 10.24 -5.97
C SER A 48 25.70 8.70 -5.88
N LEU A 49 26.09 7.98 -6.93
CA LEU A 49 26.06 6.52 -7.09
C LEU A 49 26.72 5.69 -5.96
N GLU A 50 27.09 6.32 -4.85
CA GLU A 50 27.37 5.66 -3.58
C GLU A 50 26.25 4.68 -3.25
N ARG A 51 26.63 3.51 -2.72
CA ARG A 51 25.70 2.49 -2.28
C ARG A 51 24.78 3.05 -1.20
N ILE A 52 23.63 3.59 -1.62
CA ILE A 52 22.56 4.00 -0.72
C ILE A 52 22.07 2.71 -0.06
N ARG A 53 22.36 2.56 1.24
CA ARG A 53 21.78 1.49 2.04
C ARG A 53 20.26 1.69 2.03
N PRO A 54 19.46 0.68 1.61
CA PRO A 54 18.01 0.79 1.67
C PRO A 54 17.57 1.13 3.09
N CYS A 55 16.66 2.10 3.22
CA CYS A 55 16.08 2.44 4.50
C CYS A 55 15.26 1.25 5.02
N SER A 56 15.40 0.91 6.30
CA SER A 56 14.56 -0.12 6.96
C SER A 56 13.12 0.34 7.21
N MET A 57 12.79 1.60 6.88
CA MET A 57 11.47 2.18 7.07
C MET A 57 10.64 2.11 5.79
N SER A 58 9.34 1.95 5.95
CA SER A 58 8.34 2.09 4.89
C SER A 58 7.32 3.14 5.31
N ILE A 59 7.02 4.08 4.41
CA ILE A 59 6.09 5.18 4.63
C ILE A 59 4.86 4.94 3.75
N ALA A 60 3.68 5.13 4.32
CA ALA A 60 2.41 5.06 3.61
C ALA A 60 1.54 6.27 3.97
N TRP A 61 0.74 6.72 3.00
CA TRP A 61 -0.22 7.81 3.16
C TRP A 61 -1.35 7.64 2.14
N TRP A 62 -2.55 8.12 2.46
CA TRP A 62 -3.69 8.15 1.54
C TRP A 62 -4.49 9.44 1.74
N LEU A 63 -5.26 9.82 0.71
CA LEU A 63 -5.86 11.15 0.54
C LEU A 63 -6.62 11.70 1.76
N TYR A 64 -7.25 10.83 2.54
CA TYR A 64 -8.05 11.23 3.70
C TYR A 64 -7.25 11.39 5.00
N LEU A 65 -5.93 11.23 4.97
CA LEU A 65 -5.04 11.53 6.10
C LEU A 65 -4.43 12.92 5.94
N PRO A 66 -4.28 13.71 7.01
CA PRO A 66 -3.43 14.89 7.00
C PRO A 66 -2.00 14.51 6.55
N LEU A 67 -1.33 15.37 5.77
CA LEU A 67 0.06 15.15 5.33
C LEU A 67 1.02 14.94 6.51
N SER A 68 0.76 15.61 7.63
CA SER A 68 1.50 15.46 8.89
C SER A 68 1.30 14.10 9.59
N SER A 69 0.38 13.27 9.08
CA SER A 69 -0.02 11.98 9.67
C SER A 69 0.39 10.79 8.80
N ALA A 70 1.50 10.91 8.07
CA ALA A 70 2.06 9.79 7.32
C ALA A 70 2.35 8.61 8.25
N ILE A 71 2.01 7.41 7.80
CA ILE A 71 2.20 6.17 8.55
C ILE A 71 3.59 5.65 8.27
N VAL A 72 4.44 5.68 9.28
CA VAL A 72 5.82 5.19 9.19
C VAL A 72 5.93 3.85 9.90
N THR A 73 6.47 2.85 9.20
CA THR A 73 6.62 1.49 9.71
C THR A 73 8.04 0.97 9.54
N VAL A 74 8.47 0.06 10.42
CA VAL A 74 9.70 -0.75 10.33
C VAL A 74 9.30 -2.20 10.49
N ASP A 75 9.62 -3.05 9.51
CA ASP A 75 9.20 -4.45 9.45
C ASP A 75 7.66 -4.65 9.60
N GLY A 76 6.85 -3.69 9.12
CA GLY A 76 5.38 -3.74 9.22
C GLY A 76 4.77 -3.30 10.56
N TYR A 77 5.59 -2.77 11.49
CA TYR A 77 5.15 -2.19 12.76
C TYR A 77 5.38 -0.69 12.77
N SER A 78 4.54 0.10 13.44
CA SER A 78 4.76 1.55 13.59
C SER A 78 6.16 1.90 14.12
N LEU A 79 6.72 3.02 13.65
CA LEU A 79 8.02 3.53 14.10
C LEU A 79 8.06 3.70 15.63
N GLY A 80 9.19 3.34 16.26
CA GLY A 80 9.38 3.47 17.71
C GLY A 80 8.91 2.26 18.54
N LEU A 81 8.32 1.23 17.91
CA LEU A 81 7.90 0.03 18.61
C LEU A 81 9.08 -0.94 18.86
N THR A 82 9.31 -1.26 20.13
CA THR A 82 10.32 -2.25 20.52
C THR A 82 9.85 -3.68 20.21
N LYS A 83 10.79 -4.60 20.01
CA LYS A 83 10.49 -6.05 19.76
C LYS A 83 9.56 -6.65 20.81
N LYS A 84 9.60 -6.15 22.06
CA LYS A 84 8.76 -6.62 23.16
C LYS A 84 7.27 -6.34 22.96
N ASN A 85 6.89 -5.33 22.17
CA ASN A 85 5.49 -4.94 21.98
C ASN A 85 4.90 -5.41 20.64
N ARG A 86 5.71 -6.03 19.77
CA ARG A 86 5.30 -6.46 18.41
C ARG A 86 4.12 -7.46 18.41
N HIS A 87 3.95 -8.26 19.46
CA HIS A 87 2.87 -9.25 19.55
C HIS A 87 1.49 -8.63 19.86
N LYS A 88 1.45 -7.36 20.31
CA LYS A 88 0.19 -6.71 20.65
C LYS A 88 -0.45 -6.12 19.38
N GLN A 89 -1.66 -6.56 19.07
CA GLN A 89 -2.39 -6.15 17.86
C GLN A 89 -2.66 -4.64 17.77
N GLU A 90 -2.68 -3.93 18.90
CA GLU A 90 -2.88 -2.47 18.98
C GLU A 90 -1.78 -1.66 18.28
N TYR A 91 -0.62 -2.28 18.03
CA TYR A 91 0.53 -1.65 17.39
C TYR A 91 0.80 -2.13 15.96
N ALA A 92 -0.11 -2.92 15.40
CA ALA A 92 -0.01 -3.35 14.00
C ALA A 92 -0.20 -2.15 13.07
N SER A 93 0.52 -2.13 11.94
CA SER A 93 0.28 -1.14 10.88
C SER A 93 -1.19 -1.14 10.48
N PRO A 94 -1.79 0.00 10.14
CA PRO A 94 -3.14 0.04 9.57
C PRO A 94 -3.25 -0.73 8.24
N LEU A 95 -2.12 -0.98 7.57
CA LEU A 95 -2.03 -1.82 6.37
C LEU A 95 -1.85 -3.32 6.68
N ALA A 96 -1.67 -3.70 7.95
CA ALA A 96 -1.52 -5.10 8.33
C ALA A 96 -2.82 -5.88 8.05
N LYS A 97 -2.68 -7.16 7.72
CA LYS A 97 -3.83 -8.04 7.42
C LYS A 97 -4.91 -8.00 8.50
N SER A 98 -4.52 -8.03 9.78
CA SER A 98 -5.45 -7.96 10.92
C SER A 98 -6.21 -6.63 10.99
N SER A 99 -5.54 -5.51 10.70
CA SER A 99 -6.14 -4.18 10.64
C SER A 99 -7.13 -4.05 9.49
N LEU A 100 -6.74 -4.49 8.28
CA LEU A 100 -7.61 -4.48 7.10
C LEU A 100 -8.81 -5.42 7.27
N PHE A 101 -8.63 -6.58 7.91
CA PHE A 101 -9.75 -7.48 8.19
C PHE A 101 -10.73 -6.89 9.21
N LYS A 102 -10.25 -6.18 10.24
CA LYS A 102 -11.12 -5.42 11.16
C LYS A 102 -11.92 -4.35 10.42
N LEU A 103 -11.31 -3.66 9.46
CA LEU A 103 -12.00 -2.69 8.61
C LEU A 103 -13.07 -3.35 7.76
N TYR A 104 -12.75 -4.47 7.10
CA TYR A 104 -13.71 -5.28 6.34
C TYR A 104 -14.93 -5.69 7.19
N LEU A 105 -14.71 -6.20 8.41
CA LEU A 105 -15.81 -6.58 9.31
C LEU A 105 -16.68 -5.38 9.71
N LYS A 106 -16.10 -4.19 9.88
CA LYS A 106 -16.87 -2.95 10.14
C LYS A 106 -17.75 -2.58 8.95
N ILE A 107 -17.22 -2.67 7.74
CA ILE A 107 -17.98 -2.42 6.50
C ILE A 107 -19.16 -3.40 6.41
N MET A 108 -18.91 -4.70 6.61
CA MET A 108 -19.97 -5.72 6.61
C MET A 108 -21.09 -5.43 7.60
N LYS A 109 -20.75 -5.04 8.83
CA LYS A 109 -21.76 -4.68 9.85
C LYS A 109 -22.61 -3.47 9.44
N ASN A 110 -22.01 -2.50 8.77
CA ASN A 110 -22.73 -1.31 8.32
C ASN A 110 -23.63 -1.59 7.11
N LEU A 111 -23.24 -2.54 6.24
CA LEU A 111 -24.05 -2.96 5.09
C LEU A 111 -25.28 -3.77 5.53
N SER A 112 -25.16 -4.61 6.57
CA SER A 112 -26.30 -5.39 7.10
C SER A 112 -27.42 -4.57 7.76
N LEU A 113 -27.30 -3.24 7.84
CA LEU A 113 -28.34 -2.33 8.33
C LEU A 113 -29.19 -1.73 7.19
N VAL A 114 -28.87 -2.05 5.94
CA VAL A 114 -29.62 -1.62 4.74
C VAL A 114 -30.15 -2.88 4.04
N GLU A 115 -31.21 -3.48 4.57
CA GLU A 115 -32.23 -4.30 3.88
C GLU A 115 -33.01 -5.15 4.90
N TYR A 116 -34.17 -4.63 5.32
CA TYR A 116 -35.45 -5.33 5.55
C TYR A 116 -36.48 -4.26 5.96
N VAL A 117 -37.00 -3.52 4.98
CA VAL A 117 -38.29 -2.80 5.05
C VAL A 117 -39.05 -3.10 3.77
#